data_AF-A0A3B0WXD4-F1
#
_entry.id   AF-A0A3B0WXD4-F1
#
_cell.length_a   1.000
_cell.length_b   1.000
_cell.length_c   1.000
_cell.angle_alpha   90.00
_cell.angle_beta   90.00
_cell.angle_gamma   90.00
#
_symmetry.space_group_name_H-M   'P 1'
#
loop_
_entity.id
_entity.type
_entity.pdbx_description
1 polymer ?
#
loop_
_entity_poly.entity_id
_entity_poly.type
_entity_poly.pdbx_seq_one_letter_code
_entity_poly.pdbx_strand_id
1 'polypeptide(L)' 'MAGKLIEPKVITDLNQKVVCLLPTGFYFNDERWEAIWDCYEKKGDTLSMTDLKILFPDEETVQDPALDTGETFNHKK' A
#
# COMPACT_ATOMS: atom_id res chain seq x y z
N MET A 1 2.47 -14.71 -5.19
CA MET A 1 3.05 -14.89 -3.83
C MET A 1 2.10 -14.23 -2.84
N ALA A 2 1.22 -15.02 -2.23
CA ALA A 2 0.20 -14.54 -1.30
C ALA A 2 0.76 -14.46 0.13
N GLY A 3 0.59 -13.32 0.79
CA GLY A 3 1.00 -13.18 2.19
C GLY A 3 0.67 -11.83 2.79
N LYS A 4 0.46 -11.82 4.10
CA LYS A 4 0.30 -10.60 4.88
C LYS A 4 1.64 -9.87 4.94
N LEU A 5 1.66 -8.60 4.58
CA LEU A 5 2.84 -7.75 4.71
C LEU A 5 3.19 -7.62 6.19
N ILE A 6 4.42 -7.98 6.55
CA ILE A 6 4.95 -7.78 7.90
C ILE A 6 5.52 -6.37 8.11
N GLU A 7 5.77 -5.66 7.01
CA GLU A 7 6.36 -4.33 6.94
C GLU A 7 5.67 -3.54 5.82
N PRO A 8 5.63 -2.19 5.89
CA PRO A 8 4.99 -1.40 4.87
C PRO A 8 5.78 -1.52 3.57
N LYS A 9 5.09 -1.63 2.44
CA LYS A 9 5.73 -1.87 1.14
C LYS A 9 5.32 -0.82 0.13
N VAL A 10 6.31 -0.20 -0.50
CA VAL A 10 6.09 0.68 -1.65
C VAL A 10 6.14 -0.14 -2.93
N ILE A 11 5.14 0.04 -3.79
CA ILE A 11 5.15 -0.49 -5.15
C ILE A 11 5.53 0.67 -6.07
N THR A 12 6.50 0.43 -6.94
CA THR A 12 6.97 1.39 -7.95
C THR A 12 6.88 0.79 -9.34
N ASP A 13 6.59 1.64 -10.31
CA ASP A 13 6.63 1.32 -11.73
C ASP A 13 8.06 1.19 -12.26
N LEU A 14 8.21 0.66 -13.48
CA LEU A 14 9.45 0.59 -14.25
C LEU A 14 10.14 1.96 -14.37
N ASN A 15 9.38 3.07 -14.36
CA ASN A 15 9.90 4.43 -14.39
C ASN A 15 10.27 4.98 -12.99
N GLN A 16 10.34 4.13 -11.97
CA GLN A 16 10.56 4.50 -10.56
C GLN A 16 9.47 5.43 -9.99
N LYS A 17 8.31 5.50 -10.64
CA LYS A 17 7.15 6.23 -10.13
C LYS A 17 6.46 5.39 -9.06
N VAL A 18 6.10 6.03 -7.95
CA VAL A 18 5.36 5.35 -6.87
C VAL A 18 3.98 4.99 -7.38
N VAL A 19 3.65 3.70 -7.44
CA VAL A 19 2.32 3.21 -7.80
C VAL A 19 1.41 3.32 -6.58
N CYS A 20 1.81 2.74 -5.46
CA CYS A 20 1.05 2.81 -4.21
C CYS A 20 1.93 2.48 -2.99
N LEU A 21 1.45 2.87 -1.81
CA LEU A 21 2.02 2.49 -0.52
C LEU A 21 1.07 1.52 0.19
N LEU A 22 1.54 0.30 0.42
CA LEU A 22 0.79 -0.72 1.13
C LEU A 22 1.14 -0.69 2.62
N PRO A 23 0.15 -0.56 3.51
CA PRO A 23 0.38 -0.55 4.94
C PRO A 23 0.85 -1.92 5.45
N THR A 24 1.53 -1.90 6.58
CA THR A 24 1.85 -3.13 7.32
C THR A 24 0.58 -3.88 7.66
N GLY A 25 0.60 -5.19 7.51
CA GLY A 25 -0.55 -6.05 7.72
C GLY A 25 -1.48 -6.15 6.51
N PHE A 26 -1.22 -5.42 5.41
CA PHE A 26 -1.98 -5.59 4.19
C PHE A 26 -1.79 -6.99 3.62
N TYR A 27 -2.89 -7.69 3.34
CA TYR A 27 -2.83 -8.98 2.68
C TYR A 27 -2.51 -8.77 1.20
N PHE A 28 -1.28 -9.06 0.80
CA PHE A 28 -0.84 -8.89 -0.57
C PHE A 28 -0.95 -10.22 -1.32
N ASN A 29 -1.70 -10.24 -2.43
CA ASN A 29 -1.87 -11.42 -3.27
C ASN A 29 -1.85 -11.02 -4.76
N ASP A 30 -1.68 -12.01 -5.64
CA ASP A 30 -1.59 -11.81 -7.08
C ASP A 30 -2.85 -11.11 -7.64
N GLU A 31 -4.06 -11.48 -7.19
CA GLU A 31 -5.31 -10.80 -7.59
C GLU A 31 -5.34 -9.31 -7.21
N ARG A 32 -4.85 -8.98 -6.02
CA ARG A 32 -4.80 -7.58 -5.54
C ARG A 32 -3.73 -6.78 -6.26
N TRP A 33 -2.61 -7.44 -6.61
CA TRP A 33 -1.58 -6.86 -7.45
C TRP A 33 -2.15 -6.47 -8.81
N GLU A 34 -2.87 -7.37 -9.48
CA GLU A 34 -3.53 -7.07 -10.76
C GLU A 34 -4.55 -5.93 -10.62
N ALA A 35 -5.35 -5.91 -9.55
CA ALA A 35 -6.29 -4.83 -9.29
C ALA A 35 -5.61 -3.46 -9.09
N ILE A 36 -4.49 -3.41 -8.34
CA ILE A 36 -3.68 -2.20 -8.14
C ILE A 36 -3.18 -1.69 -9.48
N TRP A 37 -2.65 -2.56 -10.34
CA TRP A 37 -2.16 -2.18 -11.66
C TRP A 37 -3.27 -1.67 -12.57
N ASP A 38 -4.41 -2.37 -12.66
CA ASP A 38 -5.56 -1.92 -13.45
C ASP A 38 -6.05 -0.54 -13.00
N CYS A 39 -6.11 -0.28 -11.69
CA CYS A 39 -6.49 1.02 -11.16
C CYS A 39 -5.46 2.10 -11.47
N TYR A 40 -4.18 1.80 -11.31
CA TYR A 40 -3.08 2.71 -11.62
C TYR A 40 -3.04 3.07 -13.10
N GLU A 41 -3.22 2.10 -14.00
CA GLU A 41 -3.29 2.34 -15.45
C GLU A 41 -4.51 3.18 -15.83
N LYS A 42 -5.68 2.93 -15.22
CA LYS A 42 -6.90 3.73 -15.44
C LYS A 42 -6.76 5.16 -14.94
N LYS A 43 -6.14 5.35 -13.77
CA LYS A 43 -5.93 6.67 -13.18
C LYS A 43 -4.82 7.44 -13.89
N GLY A 44 -3.78 6.73 -14.34
CA GLY A 44 -2.56 7.29 -14.91
C GLY A 44 -1.66 8.00 -13.91
N ASP A 45 -1.95 7.88 -12.61
CA ASP A 45 -1.20 8.51 -11.52
C ASP A 45 -1.17 7.61 -10.27
N THR A 46 -0.35 7.99 -9.30
CA THR A 46 -0.14 7.31 -8.03
C THR A 46 -1.46 7.06 -7.29
N LEU A 47 -1.63 5.83 -6.80
CA LEU A 47 -2.75 5.44 -5.96
C LEU A 47 -2.47 5.90 -4.53
N SER A 48 -3.33 6.79 -4.05
CA SER A 48 -3.31 7.29 -2.69
C SER A 48 -4.05 6.31 -1.77
N MET A 49 -3.92 6.54 -0.47
CA MET A 49 -4.64 5.76 0.53
C MET A 49 -6.16 5.71 0.29
N THR A 50 -6.73 6.82 -0.22
CA THR A 50 -8.15 6.89 -0.60
C THR A 50 -8.49 5.91 -1.73
N ASP A 51 -7.65 5.84 -2.77
CA ASP A 51 -7.87 4.90 -3.87
C ASP A 51 -7.77 3.45 -3.38
N LEU A 52 -6.80 3.16 -2.50
CA LEU A 52 -6.67 1.85 -1.87
C LEU A 52 -7.89 1.49 -1.00
N LYS A 53 -8.45 2.45 -0.25
CA LYS A 53 -9.70 2.25 0.53
C LYS A 53 -10.89 1.92 -0.36
N ILE A 54 -10.94 2.49 -1.56
CA ILE A 54 -12.00 2.23 -2.54
C ILE A 54 -11.78 0.88 -3.22
N LEU A 55 -10.53 0.51 -3.54
CA LEU A 55 -10.18 -0.77 -4.14
C LEU A 55 -10.37 -1.94 -3.16
N PHE A 56 -10.01 -1.72 -1.90
CA PHE A 56 -10.00 -2.72 -0.84
C PHE A 56 -10.86 -2.23 0.34
N PRO A 57 -12.18 -2.10 0.15
CA PRO A 57 -13.07 -1.65 1.22
C PRO A 57 -13.16 -2.64 2.37
N ASP A 58 -12.93 -3.93 2.08
CA ASP A 58 -12.93 -5.03 3.05
C ASP A 58 -11.62 -5.09 3.87
N GLU A 59 -10.57 -4.39 3.43
CA GLU A 59 -9.27 -4.49 4.07
C GLU A 59 -9.12 -3.51 5.24
N GLU A 60 -9.26 -4.06 6.45
CA GLU A 60 -9.17 -3.30 7.70
C GLU A 60 -7.86 -2.49 7.80
N THR A 61 -6.73 -3.06 7.37
CA THR A 61 -5.42 -2.37 7.42
C THR A 61 -5.30 -1.15 6.51
N VAL A 62 -6.16 -1.06 5.49
CA VAL A 62 -6.24 0.11 4.61
C VAL A 62 -7.23 1.13 5.17
N GLN A 63 -8.29 0.67 5.84
CA GLN A 63 -9.30 1.52 6.49
C GLN A 63 -8.74 2.20 7.73
N ASP A 64 -8.15 1.41 8.61
CA ASP A 64 -7.38 1.78 9.80
C ASP A 64 -5.92 1.41 9.52
N PRO A 65 -5.17 2.25 8.78
CA PRO A 65 -3.73 2.10 8.80
C PRO A 65 -3.34 2.27 10.25
N ALA A 66 -2.92 1.17 10.88
CA ALA A 66 -2.39 1.17 12.23
C ALA A 66 -1.53 2.41 12.32
N LEU A 67 -2.00 3.39 13.10
CA LEU A 67 -1.34 4.67 13.25
C LEU A 67 0.11 4.32 13.47
N ASP A 68 0.96 4.74 12.55
CA ASP A 68 2.39 4.85 12.78
C ASP A 68 2.46 5.72 14.03
N THR A 69 2.42 5.07 15.18
CA THR A 69 2.74 5.62 16.46
C THR A 69 4.24 5.66 16.37
N GLY A 70 4.76 6.60 15.59
CA GLY A 70 5.62 7.64 16.12
C GLY A 70 6.69 7.18 17.10
N GLU A 71 7.20 5.96 16.99
CA GLU A 71 8.55 5.62 17.42
C GLU A 71 9.48 6.26 16.40
N THR A 72 9.44 7.59 16.45
CA THR A 72 10.56 8.47 16.30
C THR A 72 11.85 7.66 16.39
N PHE A 73 12.49 7.49 15.23
CA PHE A 73 13.90 7.18 15.16
C PHE A 73 14.66 8.35 15.81
N ASN A 74 14.60 8.45 17.15
CA ASN A 74 15.49 9.25 17.96
C ASN A 74 16.84 8.52 17.96
N HIS A 75 17.48 8.50 16.80
CA HIS A 75 18.91 8.29 16.73
C HIS A 75 19.56 9.60 17.19
N LYS A 76 19.75 9.76 18.50
CA LYS A 76 20.71 10.73 19.01
C LYS A 76 21.33 10.26 20.33
N LYS A 77 22.39 9.48 20.13
CA LYS A 77 23.73 9.54 20.73
C LYS A 77 23.87 9.87 22.21
#